data_AF-A0AAD3RD63-F1
#
_entry.id   AF-A0AAD3RD63-F1
#
_cell.length_a   1.000
_cell.length_b   1.000
_cell.length_c   1.000
_cell.angle_alpha   90.00
_cell.angle_beta   90.00
_cell.angle_gamma   90.00
#
_symmetry.space_group_name_H-M   'P 1'
#
loop_
_entity.id
_entity.type
_entity.pdbx_description
1 polymer ?
#
loop_
_entity_poly.entity_id
_entity_poly.type
_entity_poly.pdbx_seq_one_letter_code
_entity_poly.pdbx_strand_id
1 'polypeptide(L)'
;MKIEEFVSHSQDLKKLVEKCGNRCHVIDNKYWKNQQHGYRSNKFQVAELLNTVDKIIEENKGGYYTNEMLQAVERKIQEEEEQIRQSSTDMSPEEITHKAKTSVFQQLIEAGVTTGHC
;
A
#
# COMPACT_ATOMS: atom_id res chain seq x y z
N MET A 1 -22.95 -20.51 -4.68
CA MET A 1 -22.97 -19.32 -3.83
C MET A 1 -22.11 -18.26 -4.49
N LYS A 2 -22.66 -17.08 -4.74
CA LYS A 2 -21.86 -15.93 -5.19
C LYS A 2 -21.25 -15.22 -3.97
N ILE A 3 -20.22 -14.42 -4.17
CA ILE A 3 -19.56 -13.74 -3.04
C ILE A 3 -20.46 -12.70 -2.38
N GLU A 4 -21.31 -12.04 -3.15
CA GLU A 4 -22.25 -11.03 -2.66
C GLU A 4 -23.30 -11.65 -1.74
N GLU A 5 -23.72 -12.88 -2.07
CA GLU A 5 -24.59 -13.68 -1.22
C GLU A 5 -23.88 -14.05 0.09
N PHE A 6 -22.62 -14.50 0.04
CA PHE A 6 -21.86 -14.77 1.26
C PHE A 6 -21.72 -13.53 2.16
N VAL A 7 -21.40 -12.37 1.57
CA VAL A 7 -21.27 -11.09 2.29
C VAL A 7 -22.57 -10.68 2.96
N SER A 8 -23.72 -10.92 2.32
CA SER A 8 -25.02 -10.49 2.86
C SER A 8 -25.46 -11.23 4.13
N HIS A 9 -24.87 -12.39 4.44
CA HIS A 9 -25.18 -13.16 5.64
C HIS A 9 -24.62 -12.54 6.93
N SER A 10 -23.64 -11.63 6.84
CA SER A 10 -23.07 -10.95 8.01
C SER A 10 -23.21 -9.45 7.87
N GLN A 11 -23.93 -8.83 8.81
CA GLN A 11 -24.17 -7.39 8.79
C GLN A 11 -22.88 -6.58 8.91
N ASP A 12 -21.92 -7.07 9.71
CA ASP A 12 -20.63 -6.39 9.89
C ASP A 12 -19.75 -6.52 8.65
N LEU A 13 -19.75 -7.70 8.02
CA LEU A 13 -19.04 -7.92 6.76
C LEU A 13 -19.63 -7.07 5.63
N LYS A 14 -20.96 -7.00 5.55
CA LYS A 14 -21.67 -6.15 4.59
C LYS A 14 -21.29 -4.68 4.76
N LYS A 15 -21.34 -4.14 5.99
CA LYS A 15 -20.93 -2.76 6.29
C LYS A 15 -19.47 -2.49 5.90
N LEU A 16 -18.57 -3.46 6.11
CA LEU A 16 -17.17 -3.33 5.73
C LEU A 16 -17.01 -3.25 4.20
N VAL A 17 -17.65 -4.15 3.47
CA VAL A 17 -17.60 -4.17 1.99
C VAL A 17 -18.19 -2.89 1.40
N GLU A 18 -19.28 -2.37 1.96
CA GLU A 18 -19.87 -1.09 1.58
C GLU A 18 -18.89 0.08 1.79
N LYS A 19 -18.22 0.14 2.95
CA LYS A 19 -17.16 1.14 3.22
C LYS A 19 -15.98 1.03 2.24
N CYS A 20 -15.72 -0.16 1.72
CA CYS A 20 -14.69 -0.40 0.72
C CYS A 20 -15.17 -0.14 -0.71
N GLY A 21 -16.35 0.46 -0.93
CA GLY A 21 -16.87 0.75 -2.27
C GLY A 21 -17.33 -0.50 -3.02
N ASN A 22 -17.78 -1.53 -2.31
CA ASN A 22 -18.23 -2.82 -2.85
C ASN A 22 -17.17 -3.60 -3.64
N ARG A 23 -15.88 -3.24 -3.51
CA ARG A 23 -14.76 -3.97 -4.13
C ARG A 23 -14.49 -5.26 -3.35
N CYS A 24 -14.59 -6.41 -4.00
CA CYS A 24 -14.37 -7.72 -3.38
C CYS A 24 -13.74 -8.71 -4.36
N HIS A 25 -12.75 -9.49 -3.91
CA HIS A 25 -12.08 -10.53 -4.70
C HIS A 25 -11.99 -11.84 -3.90
N VAL A 26 -12.17 -12.96 -4.59
CA VAL A 26 -12.02 -14.31 -4.03
C VAL A 26 -10.79 -14.96 -4.63
N ILE A 27 -9.88 -15.42 -3.77
CA ILE A 27 -8.63 -16.08 -4.15
C ILE A 27 -8.63 -17.50 -3.59
N ASP A 28 -8.43 -18.49 -4.45
CA ASP A 28 -8.33 -19.89 -4.04
C ASP A 28 -6.85 -20.28 -3.88
N ASN A 29 -6.36 -20.14 -2.65
CA ASN A 29 -4.97 -20.46 -2.32
C ASN A 29 -4.69 -21.98 -2.23
N LYS A 30 -5.73 -22.80 -2.00
CA LYS A 30 -5.56 -24.24 -1.76
C LYS A 30 -5.00 -24.96 -2.98
N TYR A 31 -5.39 -24.50 -4.16
CA TYR A 31 -5.03 -25.10 -5.44
C TYR A 31 -4.23 -24.15 -6.32
N TRP A 32 -3.53 -23.19 -5.70
CA TRP A 32 -2.81 -22.12 -6.38
C TRP A 32 -1.87 -22.59 -7.51
N LYS A 33 -1.19 -23.72 -7.32
CA LYS A 33 -0.26 -24.30 -8.30
C LYS A 33 -0.92 -25.23 -9.30
N ASN A 34 -2.14 -25.68 -9.02
CA ASN A 34 -2.88 -26.56 -9.92
C ASN A 34 -3.52 -25.68 -10.98
N GLN A 35 -3.32 -26.01 -12.26
CA GLN A 35 -3.93 -25.28 -13.36
C GLN A 35 -5.43 -25.57 -13.40
N GLN A 36 -6.19 -24.87 -12.57
CA GLN A 36 -7.63 -24.78 -12.70
C GLN A 36 -7.97 -23.89 -13.89
N HIS A 37 -9.01 -24.25 -14.62
CA HIS A 37 -9.53 -23.47 -15.74
C HIS A 37 -10.55 -22.42 -15.27
N GLY A 38 -10.71 -21.36 -16.07
CA GLY A 38 -11.71 -20.32 -15.83
C GLY A 38 -11.46 -19.52 -14.55
N TYR A 39 -12.54 -19.21 -13.82
CA TYR A 39 -12.51 -18.28 -12.68
C TYR A 39 -11.66 -18.75 -11.48
N ARG A 40 -11.35 -20.05 -11.39
CA ARG A 40 -10.47 -20.61 -10.35
C ARG A 40 -9.00 -20.62 -10.73
N SER A 41 -8.67 -20.23 -11.95
CA SER A 41 -7.29 -20.05 -12.38
C SER A 41 -6.67 -18.89 -11.61
N ASN A 42 -5.47 -19.09 -11.07
CA ASN A 42 -4.72 -18.01 -10.44
C ASN A 42 -4.51 -16.83 -11.40
N LYS A 43 -4.32 -17.08 -12.70
CA LYS A 43 -4.15 -16.06 -13.73
C LYS A 43 -5.39 -15.16 -13.81
N PHE A 44 -6.58 -15.75 -13.80
CA PHE A 44 -7.83 -15.00 -13.84
C PHE A 44 -8.03 -14.20 -12.55
N GLN A 45 -7.84 -14.82 -11.39
CA GLN A 45 -8.00 -14.17 -10.09
C GLN A 45 -7.05 -12.98 -9.89
N VAL A 46 -5.78 -13.15 -10.30
CA VAL A 46 -4.77 -12.08 -10.25
C VAL A 46 -5.11 -10.97 -11.24
N ALA A 47 -5.54 -11.29 -12.47
CA ALA A 47 -5.92 -10.29 -13.46
C ALA A 47 -7.09 -9.41 -12.96
N GLU A 48 -8.14 -10.02 -12.38
CA GLU A 48 -9.27 -9.26 -11.82
C GLU A 48 -8.87 -8.35 -10.65
N LEU A 49 -7.94 -8.81 -9.81
CA LEU A 49 -7.40 -8.01 -8.72
C LEU A 49 -6.62 -6.81 -9.25
N LEU A 50 -5.71 -7.02 -10.21
CA LEU A 50 -4.92 -5.95 -10.82
C LEU A 50 -5.80 -4.94 -11.57
N ASN A 51 -6.81 -5.40 -12.31
CA ASN A 51 -7.81 -4.53 -12.94
C ASN A 51 -8.51 -3.62 -11.93
N THR A 52 -8.75 -4.12 -10.72
CA THR A 52 -9.35 -3.31 -9.66
C THR A 52 -8.36 -2.30 -9.09
N VAL A 53 -7.10 -2.69 -8.90
CA VAL A 53 -6.03 -1.75 -8.49
C VAL A 53 -5.90 -0.61 -9.51
N ASP A 54 -5.89 -0.90 -10.80
CA ASP A 54 -5.79 0.10 -11.85
C ASP A 54 -6.97 1.10 -11.81
N LYS A 55 -8.20 0.60 -11.64
CA LYS A 55 -9.39 1.45 -11.47
C LYS A 55 -9.28 2.36 -10.24
N ILE A 56 -8.74 1.86 -9.13
CA ILE A 56 -8.53 2.67 -7.93
C ILE A 56 -7.56 3.81 -8.20
N ILE A 57 -6.48 3.54 -8.92
CA ILE A 57 -5.50 4.56 -9.29
C ILE A 57 -6.14 5.61 -10.21
N GLU A 58 -6.94 5.18 -11.19
CA GLU A 58 -7.66 6.07 -12.09
C GLU A 58 -8.67 6.96 -11.36
N GLU A 59 -9.51 6.38 -10.48
CA GLU A 59 -10.47 7.10 -9.64
C GLU A 59 -9.78 8.11 -8.72
N ASN A 60 -8.57 7.77 -8.23
CA ASN A 60 -7.73 8.66 -7.43
C ASN A 60 -6.92 9.65 -8.28
N LYS A 61 -7.13 9.72 -9.60
CA LYS A 61 -6.42 10.61 -10.54
C LYS A 61 -4.89 10.41 -10.51
N GLY A 62 -4.45 9.17 -10.40
CA GLY A 62 -3.03 8.82 -10.23
C GLY A 62 -2.52 9.01 -8.80
N GLY A 63 -3.35 9.49 -7.88
CA GLY A 63 -3.03 9.66 -6.48
C GLY A 63 -2.93 8.32 -5.73
N TYR A 64 -2.02 8.28 -4.77
CA TYR A 64 -1.89 7.19 -3.81
C TYR A 64 -2.49 7.60 -2.47
N TYR A 65 -2.74 6.61 -1.61
CA TYR A 65 -3.14 6.90 -0.24
C TYR A 65 -2.08 7.77 0.45
N THR A 66 -2.52 8.87 1.02
CA THR A 66 -1.69 9.80 1.79
C THR A 66 -2.42 10.17 3.06
N ASN A 67 -1.67 10.54 4.09
CA ASN A 67 -2.19 11.10 5.34
C ASN A 67 -1.16 12.08 5.92
N GLU A 68 -1.52 12.79 6.99
CA GLU A 68 -0.67 13.81 7.60
C GLU A 68 0.71 13.25 8.02
N MET A 69 0.74 12.02 8.55
CA MET A 69 1.98 11.35 8.95
C MET A 69 2.87 11.05 7.74
N LEU A 70 2.31 10.47 6.67
CA LEU A 70 3.06 10.17 5.43
C LEU A 70 3.61 11.45 4.80
N GLN A 71 2.83 12.53 4.79
CA GLN A 71 3.29 13.83 4.32
C GLN A 71 4.38 14.42 5.19
N ALA A 72 4.30 14.24 6.52
CA ALA A 72 5.36 14.68 7.44
C ALA A 72 6.66 13.91 7.23
N VAL A 73 6.57 12.60 6.98
CA VAL A 73 7.73 11.76 6.65
C VAL A 73 8.36 12.21 5.33
N GLU A 74 7.55 12.44 4.30
CA GLU A 74 8.03 12.93 3.00
C GLU A 74 8.75 14.28 3.11
N ARG A 75 8.17 15.24 3.88
CA ARG A 75 8.83 16.53 4.15
C ARG A 75 10.19 16.36 4.83
N LYS A 76 10.29 15.49 5.84
CA LYS A 76 11.57 15.21 6.51
C LYS A 76 12.60 14.60 5.56
N ILE A 77 12.18 13.73 4.65
CA ILE A 77 13.07 13.17 3.63
C ILE A 77 13.61 14.29 2.73
N GLN A 78 12.75 15.18 2.26
CA GLN A 78 13.15 16.32 1.40
C GLN A 78 14.11 17.28 2.12
N GLU A 79 13.85 17.58 3.39
CA GLU A 79 14.74 18.39 4.23
C GLU A 79 16.12 17.73 4.38
N GLU A 80 16.16 16.42 4.67
CA GLU A 80 17.41 15.66 4.81
C GLU A 80 18.17 15.55 3.48
N GLU A 81 17.47 15.36 2.35
CA GLU A 81 18.09 15.37 1.02
C GLU A 81 18.78 16.72 0.74
N GLU A 82 18.15 17.84 1.09
CA GLU A 82 18.73 19.17 0.92
C GLU A 82 19.96 19.37 1.82
N GLN A 83 19.92 18.93 3.09
CA GLN A 83 21.08 18.96 3.98
C GLN A 83 22.25 18.13 3.44
N ILE A 84 21.96 16.96 2.87
CA ILE A 84 22.98 16.10 2.26
C ILE A 84 23.57 16.77 1.01
N ARG A 85 22.75 17.38 0.16
CA ARG A 85 23.21 18.13 -1.04
C ARG A 85 24.15 19.28 -0.69
N GLN A 86 23.87 19.98 0.42
CA GLN A 86 24.71 21.09 0.89
C GLN A 86 26.04 20.63 1.51
N SER A 87 26.06 19.44 2.12
CA SER A 87 27.25 18.92 2.82
C SER A 87 28.15 18.02 1.96
N SER A 88 27.67 17.50 0.83
CA SER A 88 28.45 16.63 -0.06
C SER A 88 28.06 16.81 -1.52
N THR A 89 29.01 17.32 -2.33
CA THR A 89 28.81 17.57 -3.76
C THR A 89 29.12 16.39 -4.68
N ASP A 90 29.62 15.28 -4.12
CA ASP A 90 30.17 14.15 -4.89
C ASP A 90 29.21 12.94 -4.97
N MET A 91 28.02 13.05 -4.37
CA MET A 91 27.02 11.96 -4.37
C MET A 91 26.00 12.13 -5.49
N SER A 92 25.61 11.00 -6.08
CA SER A 92 24.51 10.96 -7.05
C SER A 92 23.16 11.26 -6.39
N PRO A 93 22.16 11.73 -7.16
CA PRO A 93 20.80 11.94 -6.65
C PRO A 93 20.21 10.69 -5.99
N GLU A 94 20.45 9.51 -6.56
CA GLU A 94 19.95 8.23 -6.02
C GLU A 94 20.56 7.91 -4.63
N GLU A 95 21.85 8.14 -4.45
CA GLU A 95 22.53 7.93 -3.17
C GLU A 95 22.04 8.90 -2.10
N ILE A 96 21.79 10.16 -2.47
CA ILE A 96 21.24 11.18 -1.59
C ILE A 96 19.85 10.76 -1.10
N THR A 97 18.95 10.37 -2.02
CA THR A 97 17.61 9.90 -1.68
C THR A 97 17.64 8.65 -0.81
N HIS A 98 18.49 7.67 -1.14
CA HIS A 98 18.64 6.45 -0.34
C HIS A 98 19.10 6.77 1.09
N LYS A 99 20.11 7.64 1.22
CA LYS A 99 20.66 8.05 2.53
C LYS A 99 19.64 8.83 3.35
N ALA A 100 18.93 9.78 2.74
CA ALA A 100 17.89 10.57 3.40
C ALA A 100 16.75 9.68 3.93
N LYS A 101 16.24 8.76 3.10
CA LYS A 101 15.22 7.79 3.50
C LYS A 101 15.67 6.92 4.66
N THR A 102 16.92 6.44 4.62
CA THR A 102 17.49 5.61 5.69
C THR A 102 17.63 6.39 7.01
N SER A 103 18.13 7.63 6.94
CA SER A 103 18.28 8.52 8.10
C SER A 103 16.93 8.81 8.77
N VAL A 104 15.94 9.24 7.97
CA VAL A 104 14.59 9.55 8.46
C VAL A 104 13.90 8.30 9.02
N PHE A 105 14.04 7.14 8.38
CA PHE A 105 13.51 5.89 8.90
C PHE A 105 14.08 5.56 10.28
N GLN A 106 15.40 5.67 10.45
CA GLN A 106 16.07 5.42 11.73
C GLN A 106 15.57 6.37 12.84
N GLN A 107 15.42 7.67 12.54
CA GLN A 107 14.87 8.64 13.49
C GLN A 107 13.43 8.31 13.91
N LEU A 108 12.59 7.83 12.99
CA LEU A 108 11.22 7.42 13.30
C LEU A 108 11.17 6.22 14.23
N ILE A 109 12.07 5.24 14.04
CA ILE A 109 12.19 4.09 14.94
C ILE A 109 12.58 4.55 16.34
N GLU A 110 13.56 5.44 16.47
CA GLU A 110 14.00 5.98 17.77
C GLU A 110 12.90 6.79 18.48
N ALA A 111 12.17 7.63 17.74
CA ALA A 111 11.02 8.35 18.26
C ALA A 111 9.90 7.38 18.71
N GLY A 112 9.63 6.32 17.96
CA GLY A 112 8.63 5.30 18.31
C GLY A 112 9.01 4.47 19.54
N VAL A 113 10.29 4.14 19.72
CA VAL A 113 10.81 3.42 20.90
C VAL A 113 10.70 4.28 22.17
N THR A 114 10.82 5.60 22.04
CA THR A 114 10.73 6.53 23.17
C THR A 114 9.30 6.93 23.53
N THR A 115 8.34 6.88 22.59
CA THR A 115 6.90 7.13 22.87
C THR A 115 6.15 5.88 23.33
N GLY A 116 6.80 4.96 24.04
CA GLY A 116 6.16 3.81 24.68
C GLY A 116 5.10 4.23 25.72
N HIS A 117 3.92 4.63 25.25
CA HIS A 117 2.66 4.59 25.97
C HIS A 117 1.80 3.53 25.27
N CYS A 118 1.97 2.29 25.73
CA CYS A 118 0.86 1.34 25.76
C CYS A 118 -0.06 1.73 26.93
#